data_AF-A0A9K3P495-F1
#
_entry.id   AF-A0A9K3P495-F1
#
_cell.length_a   1.000
_cell.length_b   1.000
_cell.length_c   1.000
_cell.angle_alpha   90.00
_cell.angle_beta   90.00
_cell.angle_gamma   90.00
#
_symmetry.space_group_name_H-M   'P 1'
#
loop_
_entity.id
_entity.type
_entity.pdbx_description
1 polymer ?
#
loop_
_entity_poly.entity_id
_entity_poly.type
_entity_poly.pdbx_seq_one_letter_code
_entity_poly.pdbx_strand_id
1 'polypeptide(L)' 'MLCKAVKEMHFDLLVVGSRGLGTIKRALLGSISDFCAHHSKCPILIVKPPHK' A
#
# COMPACT_ATOMS: atom_id res chain seq x y z
N MET A 1 10.46 -1.01 -4.20
CA MET A 1 10.83 0.37 -4.60
C MET A 1 10.21 1.42 -3.69
N LEU A 2 8.89 1.42 -3.44
CA LEU A 2 8.24 2.36 -2.51
C LEU A 2 8.84 2.35 -1.09
N CYS A 3 8.94 1.19 -0.42
CA CYS A 3 9.50 1.13 0.94
C CYS A 3 10.97 1.59 1.02
N LYS A 4 11.74 1.47 -0.08
CA LYS A 4 13.12 1.98 -0.14
C LYS A 4 13.12 3.51 -0.17
N ALA A 5 12.29 4.12 -1.01
CA ALA A 5 12.13 5.58 -1.05
C ALA A 5 11.62 6.14 0.29
N VAL A 6 10.68 5.43 0.94
CA VAL A 6 10.20 5.79 2.29
C VAL A 6 11.32 5.81 3.31
N LYS A 7 12.22 4.83 3.25
CA LYS A 7 13.38 4.76 4.14
C LYS A 7 14.40 5.87 3.85
N GLU A 8 14.62 6.22 2.59
CA GLU A 8 15.65 7.18 2.19
C GLU A 8 15.22 8.64 2.33
N MET A 9 13.92 8.93 2.25
CA MET A 9 13.41 10.31 2.23
C MET A 9 12.67 10.74 3.51
N HIS A 10 12.70 9.93 4.58
CA HIS A 10 12.08 10.26 5.88
C HIS A 10 10.64 10.79 5.78
N PHE A 11 9.76 10.09 5.08
CA PHE A 11 8.36 10.51 5.02
C PHE A 11 7.62 10.26 6.34
N ASP A 12 6.77 11.21 6.75
CA ASP A 12 5.90 11.05 7.92
C ASP A 12 4.67 10.17 7.64
N LEU A 13 4.24 10.08 6.36
CA LEU A 13 3.07 9.30 5.95
C LEU A 13 3.19 8.81 4.50
N LEU A 14 2.94 7.52 4.27
CA LEU A 14 2.80 6.95 2.93
C LEU A 14 1.31 6.79 2.58
N VAL A 15 0.84 7.42 1.51
CA VAL A 15 -0.54 7.27 1.03
C VAL A 15 -0.58 6.42 -0.24
N VAL A 16 -1.37 5.35 -0.23
CA VAL A 16 -1.52 4.45 -1.39
C VAL A 16 -2.99 4.14 -1.67
N GLY A 17 -3.37 4.11 -2.94
CA GLY A 17 -4.67 3.60 -3.36
C GLY A 17 -4.72 2.08 -3.33
N SER A 18 -5.87 1.51 -3.01
CA SER A 18 -6.18 0.11 -3.25
C SER A 18 -6.99 -0.04 -4.54
N ARG A 19 -6.61 -0.99 -5.39
CA ARG A 19 -7.43 -1.39 -6.54
C ARG A 19 -8.38 -2.47 -6.05
N GLY A 20 -9.67 -2.35 -6.37
CA GLY A 20 -10.71 -3.34 -6.06
C GLY A 20 -10.55 -4.63 -6.87
N LEU A 21 -9.37 -5.27 -6.78
CA LEU A 21 -9.16 -6.63 -7.22
C LEU A 21 -9.91 -7.51 -6.21
N GLY A 22 -10.94 -8.23 -6.66
CA GLY A 22 -11.69 -9.16 -5.82
C GLY A 22 -10.77 -10.12 -5.06
N THR A 23 -11.27 -10.73 -3.98
CA THR A 23 -10.49 -11.49 -2.98
C THR A 23 -9.49 -12.49 -3.57
N ILE A 24 -9.87 -13.17 -4.66
CA ILE A 24 -9.04 -14.15 -5.37
C ILE A 24 -7.84 -13.50 -6.08
N LYS A 25 -8.06 -12.36 -6.77
CA LYS A 25 -6.97 -11.63 -7.45
C LYS A 25 -5.99 -10.99 -6.48
N ARG A 26 -6.45 -10.65 -5.27
CA ARG A 26 -5.60 -10.11 -4.18
C ARG A 26 -4.65 -11.16 -3.62
N ALA A 27 -5.12 -12.39 -3.44
CA ALA A 27 -4.30 -13.49 -2.89
C ALA A 27 -3.20 -13.96 -3.85
N LEU A 28 -3.47 -13.94 -5.17
CA LEU A 28 -2.54 -14.48 -6.18
C LEU A 28 -1.38 -13.53 -6.55
N LEU A 29 -1.63 -12.22 -6.62
CA LEU A 29 -0.62 -11.25 -7.10
C LEU A 29 0.12 -10.54 -5.96
N GLY A 30 -0.38 -10.68 -4.73
CA GLY A 30 -0.08 -9.73 -3.67
C GLY A 30 -0.58 -8.32 -4.03
N SER A 31 -0.62 -7.42 -3.06
CA SER A 31 -0.90 -6.01 -3.32
C SER A 31 0.30 -5.18 -2.89
N ILE A 32 0.66 -4.17 -3.69
CA ILE A 32 1.67 -3.19 -3.27
C ILE A 32 1.25 -2.54 -1.95
N SER A 33 -0.04 -2.27 -1.77
CA SER A 33 -0.58 -1.73 -0.51
C SER A 33 -0.37 -2.69 0.66
N ASP A 34 -0.50 -4.00 0.44
CA ASP A 34 -0.28 -5.04 1.46
C ASP A 34 1.21 -5.19 1.79
N PHE A 35 2.06 -5.22 0.77
CA PHE A 35 3.51 -5.21 0.97
C PHE A 35 3.98 -3.98 1.75
N CYS A 36 3.49 -2.79 1.39
CA CYS A 36 3.84 -1.57 2.11
C CYS A 36 3.27 -1.55 3.53
N ALA A 37 2.08 -2.12 3.77
CA ALA A 37 1.52 -2.24 5.11
C ALA A 37 2.40 -3.03 6.08
N HIS A 38 3.02 -4.10 5.58
CA HIS A 38 3.88 -4.95 6.40
C HIS A 38 5.34 -4.46 6.51
N HIS A 39 5.80 -3.61 5.58
CA HIS A 39 7.23 -3.30 5.45
C HIS A 39 7.58 -1.80 5.46
N SER A 40 6.59 -0.90 5.49
CA SER A 40 6.84 0.54 5.56
C SER A 40 7.50 0.92 6.89
N LYS A 41 8.43 1.88 6.85
CA LYS A 41 9.06 2.45 8.06
C LYS A 41 8.31 3.65 8.62
N CYS A 42 7.34 4.17 7.88
CA CYS A 42 6.41 5.20 8.34
C CYS A 42 4.96 4.69 8.32
N PRO A 43 4.06 5.36 9.05
CA PRO A 43 2.62 5.12 8.95
C PRO A 43 2.14 5.08 7.49
N ILE A 44 1.14 4.24 7.22
CA ILE A 44 0.57 4.09 5.88
C ILE A 44 -0.94 4.29 5.91
N LEU A 45 -1.46 5.03 4.93
CA LEU A 45 -2.88 5.21 4.68
C LEU A 45 -3.26 4.51 3.37
N ILE A 46 -4.15 3.52 3.45
CA ILE A 46 -4.67 2.79 2.30
C ILE A 46 -6.07 3.32 1.95
N VAL A 47 -6.18 3.96 0.79
CA VAL A 47 -7.44 4.52 0.30
C VAL A 47 -8.24 3.44 -0.43
N LYS A 48 -9.47 3.20 0.01
CA LYS A 48 -10.42 2.30 -0.67
C LYS A 48 -11.06 3.00 -1.86
N PRO A 49 -11.44 2.27 -2.93
CA PRO A 49 -12.23 2.86 -4.01
C PRO A 49 -13.55 3.42 -3.43
N PRO A 50 -14.06 4.53 -3.99
CA PRO A 50 -15.34 5.09 -3.55
C PRO A 50 -16.46 4.05 -3.68
N HIS A 51 -17.40 4.08 -2.74
CA HIS A 51 -18.67 3.39 -2.92
C HIS A 51 -19.39 4.01 -4.12
N LYS A 52 -19.92 3.16 -5.01
CA LYS A 52 -20.84 3.59 -6.07
C LYS A 52 -22.21 3.86 -5.48
#